data_AF-A0A535E1Y5-F1
#
_entry.id   AF-A0A535E1Y5-F1
#
_cell.length_a   1.000
_cell.length_b   1.000
_cell.length_c   1.000
_cell.angle_alpha   90.00
_cell.angle_beta   90.00
_cell.angle_gamma   90.00
#
_symmetry.space_group_name_H-M   'P 1'
#
loop_
_entity.id
_entity.type
_entity.pdbx_description
1 polymer ?
#
loop_
_entity_poly.entity_id
_entity_poly.type
_entity_poly.pdbx_seq_one_letter_code
_entity_poly.pdbx_strand_id
1 'polypeptide(L)' 'MQIDGDAGAVRAARLARGLSQEDLAAESGLDRTYISGLERGARNPALSTIEKVSRALQVRVSVLMVQAETDGRD' A
#
# COMPACT_ATOMS: atom_id res chain seq x y z
N MET A 1 3.77 5.58 18.31
CA MET A 1 4.04 4.48 17.36
C MET A 1 3.27 4.80 16.08
N GLN A 2 3.93 5.43 15.12
CA GLN A 2 3.35 5.70 13.81
C GLN A 2 3.66 4.48 12.93
N ILE A 3 2.64 3.91 12.29
CA ILE A 3 2.80 2.80 11.35
C ILE A 3 2.44 3.35 9.99
N ASP A 4 3.46 3.69 9.20
CA ASP A 4 3.29 4.17 7.84
C ASP A 4 3.22 2.97 6.89
N GLY A 5 2.35 3.02 5.88
CA GLY A 5 2.33 2.03 4.82
C GLY A 5 3.51 2.26 3.86
N ASP A 6 4.30 1.22 3.59
CA ASP A 6 5.39 1.34 2.63
C ASP A 6 4.82 1.37 1.21
N ALA A 7 4.81 2.57 0.64
CA ALA A 7 4.39 2.84 -0.72
C ALA A 7 5.10 1.96 -1.77
N GLY A 8 6.38 1.65 -1.53
CA GLY A 8 7.18 0.76 -2.36
C GLY A 8 6.68 -0.69 -2.27
N ALA A 9 6.33 -1.15 -1.06
CA ALA A 9 5.82 -2.50 -0.85
C ALA A 9 4.49 -2.75 -1.58
N VAL A 10 3.57 -1.77 -1.58
CA VAL A 10 2.29 -1.86 -2.31
C VAL A 10 2.54 -2.03 -3.81
N ARG A 11 3.41 -1.19 -4.40
CA ARG A 11 3.73 -1.26 -5.82
C ARG A 11 4.41 -2.57 -6.19
N ALA A 12 5.38 -3.01 -5.38
CA ALA A 12 6.11 -4.25 -5.61
C ALA A 12 5.18 -5.47 -5.58
N ALA A 13 4.32 -5.56 -4.57
CA ALA A 13 3.33 -6.64 -4.47
C ALA A 13 2.32 -6.60 -5.62
N ARG A 14 1.86 -5.42 -6.05
CA ARG A 14 0.99 -5.29 -7.23
C ARG A 14 1.63 -5.83 -8.50
N LEU A 15 2.87 -5.43 -8.77
CA LEU A 15 3.61 -5.87 -9.96
C LEU A 15 3.91 -7.37 -9.91
N ALA A 16 4.23 -7.93 -8.74
CA ALA A 16 4.41 -9.37 -8.56
C ALA A 16 3.14 -10.18 -8.85
N ARG A 17 1.96 -9.58 -8.69
CA ARG A 17 0.66 -10.17 -9.08
C ARG A 17 0.27 -9.91 -10.52
N GLY A 18 1.06 -9.16 -11.29
CA GLY A 18 0.74 -8.78 -12.67
C GLY A 18 -0.45 -7.84 -12.80
N LEU A 19 -0.83 -7.13 -11.73
CA LEU A 19 -2.00 -6.27 -11.70
C LEU A 19 -1.65 -4.85 -12.17
N SER A 20 -2.55 -4.22 -12.93
CA SER A 20 -2.52 -2.77 -13.16
C SER A 20 -3.06 -2.02 -11.92
N GLN A 21 -2.86 -0.69 -11.89
CA GLN A 21 -3.47 0.13 -10.83
C GLN A 21 -5.00 0.10 -10.86
N GLU A 22 -5.60 -0.11 -12.04
CA GLU A 22 -7.05 -0.28 -12.20
C GLU A 22 -7.52 -1.61 -11.63
N ASP A 23 -6.77 -2.69 -11.88
CA ASP A 23 -7.11 -4.01 -11.33
C ASP A 23 -7.04 -3.98 -9.80
N LEU A 24 -5.98 -3.42 -9.23
CA LEU A 24 -5.87 -3.29 -7.77
C LEU A 24 -6.97 -2.39 -7.19
N ALA A 25 -7.35 -1.32 -7.88
CA ALA A 25 -8.45 -0.45 -7.47
C ALA A 25 -9.78 -1.22 -7.44
N ALA A 26 -10.08 -1.97 -8.50
CA ALA A 26 -11.27 -2.81 -8.59
C ALA A 26 -11.29 -3.89 -7.50
N GLU A 27 -10.19 -4.63 -7.31
CA GLU A 27 -10.09 -5.71 -6.31
C GLU A 27 -10.14 -5.20 -4.86
N SER A 28 -9.58 -4.02 -4.58
CA SER A 28 -9.58 -3.43 -3.24
C SER A 28 -10.82 -2.58 -2.93
N GLY A 29 -11.66 -2.29 -3.93
CA GLY A 29 -12.79 -1.37 -3.80
C GLY A 29 -12.36 0.07 -3.51
N LEU A 30 -11.20 0.48 -4.03
CA LEU A 30 -10.64 1.83 -3.87
C LEU A 30 -10.59 2.55 -5.21
N ASP A 31 -10.50 3.88 -5.18
CA ASP A 31 -10.29 4.66 -6.40
C ASP A 31 -8.87 4.46 -6.95
N ARG A 32 -8.71 4.37 -8.27
CA ARG A 32 -7.41 4.24 -8.93
C ARG A 32 -6.43 5.37 -8.56
N THR A 33 -6.92 6.60 -8.40
CA THR A 33 -6.13 7.76 -7.96
C THR A 33 -5.69 7.58 -6.51
N TYR A 34 -6.50 6.94 -5.68
CA TYR A 34 -6.12 6.57 -4.33
C TYR A 34 -4.96 5.55 -4.35
N ILE A 35 -5.06 4.49 -5.17
CA ILE A 35 -3.98 3.51 -5.36
C ILE A 35 -2.70 4.19 -5.83
N SER A 36 -2.78 5.07 -6.84
CA SER A 36 -1.62 5.84 -7.32
C SER A 36 -1.02 6.76 -6.24
N GLY A 37 -1.84 7.34 -5.37
CA GLY A 37 -1.36 8.12 -4.22
C GLY A 37 -0.68 7.25 -3.17
N LEU A 38 -1.25 6.07 -2.89
CA LEU A 38 -0.72 5.09 -1.94
C LEU A 38 0.67 4.59 -2.39
N GLU A 39 0.83 4.23 -3.67
CA GLU A 39 2.11 3.77 -4.23
C GLU A 39 3.20 4.83 -4.28
N ARG A 40 2.85 6.11 -4.10
CA ARG A 40 3.80 7.22 -4.03
C ARG A 40 4.10 7.67 -2.61
N GLY A 41 3.48 7.06 -1.60
CA GLY A 41 3.61 7.48 -0.20
C GLY A 41 2.98 8.85 0.06
N ALA A 42 2.13 9.33 -0.84
CA ALA A 42 1.53 10.65 -0.77
C ALA A 42 0.33 10.71 0.20
N ARG A 43 0.07 9.63 0.94
CA ARG A 43 -1.08 9.49 1.85
C ARG A 43 -0.67 8.69 3.08
N ASN A 44 -1.27 9.02 4.22
CA ASN A 44 -1.28 8.19 5.43
C ASN A 44 -2.61 7.40 5.48
N PRO A 45 -2.66 6.17 4.93
CA PRO A 45 -3.88 5.38 4.88
C PRO A 45 -4.26 4.85 6.28
N ALA A 46 -5.55 4.80 6.58
CA ALA A 46 -6.03 4.07 7.75
C ALA A 46 -5.68 2.57 7.63
N LEU A 47 -5.55 1.87 8.75
CA LEU A 47 -5.31 0.43 8.80
C LEU A 47 -6.33 -0.36 7.95
N SER A 48 -7.61 0.04 7.99
CA SER A 48 -8.67 -0.58 7.19
C SER A 48 -8.45 -0.49 5.68
N THR A 49 -7.78 0.56 5.21
CA THR A 49 -7.36 0.68 3.81
C THR A 49 -6.22 -0.28 3.50
N ILE A 50 -5.21 -0.36 4.36
CA ILE A 50 -4.10 -1.31 4.19
C ILE A 50 -4.62 -2.75 4.20
N GLU A 51 -5.60 -3.07 5.04
CA GLU A 51 -6.26 -4.38 5.04
C GLU A 51 -6.94 -4.69 3.69
N LYS A 52 -7.69 -3.74 3.12
CA LYS A 52 -8.31 -3.91 1.79
C LYS A 52 -7.26 -4.18 0.72
N VAL A 53 -6.19 -3.40 0.70
CA VAL A 53 -5.09 -3.54 -0.26
C VAL A 53 -4.35 -4.85 -0.06
N SER A 54 -4.09 -5.26 1.18
CA SER A 54 -3.44 -6.54 1.49
C SER A 54 -4.27 -7.74 1.03
N ARG A 55 -5.59 -7.68 1.18
CA ARG A 55 -6.51 -8.73 0.70
C ARG A 55 -6.52 -8.81 -0.82
N ALA A 56 -6.60 -7.68 -1.53
CA ALA A 56 -6.52 -7.65 -2.99
C ALA A 56 -5.16 -8.17 -3.50
N LEU A 57 -4.08 -7.79 -2.83
CA LEU A 57 -2.74 -8.25 -3.15
C LEU A 57 -2.42 -9.66 -2.62
N GLN A 58 -3.34 -10.31 -1.91
CA GLN A 58 -3.14 -11.64 -1.31
C GLN A 58 -1.84 -11.75 -0.49
N VAL A 59 -1.47 -10.68 0.21
CA VAL A 59 -0.33 -10.62 1.11
C VAL A 59 -0.79 -10.33 2.53
N ARG A 60 0.06 -10.62 3.53
CA ARG A 60 -0.21 -10.20 4.90
C ARG A 60 -0.09 -8.68 5.00
N VAL A 61 -0.90 -8.05 5.86
CA VAL A 61 -0.81 -6.62 6.18
C VAL A 61 0.61 -6.20 6.55
N SER A 62 1.34 -7.05 7.29
CA SER A 62 2.73 -6.80 7.67
C SER A 62 3.72 -6.72 6.51
N VAL A 63 3.37 -7.21 5.32
CA VAL A 63 4.19 -7.04 4.10
C VAL A 63 4.06 -5.62 3.57
N LEU A 64 2.90 -4.98 3.75
CA LEU A 64 2.63 -3.62 3.29
C LEU A 64 3.00 -2.55 4.34
N MET A 65 3.29 -2.98 5.56
CA MET A 65 3.67 -2.12 6.68
C MET A 65 5.14 -2.36 6.98
N VAL A 66 5.98 -1.39 6.65
CA VAL A 66 7.33 -1.30 7.21
C VAL A 66 7.26 -0.34 8.38
N GLN A 67 7.85 -0.70 9.52
CA GLN A 67 8.07 0.31 10.54
C GLN A 67 8.99 1.36 9.91
N ALA A 68 8.49 2.56 9.70
CA ALA A 68 9.36 3.69 9.45
C ALA A 68 10.29 3.77 10.65
N GLU A 69 11.47 3.15 10.56
CA GLU A 69 12.63 3.69 11.26
C GLU A 69 12.68 5.12 10.75
N THR A 70 12.36 6.03 11.66
CA THR A 70 12.54 7.45 11.45
C THR A 70 13.99 7.60 11.01
N ASP A 71 14.19 7.73 9.69
CA ASP A 71 15.40 8.23 9.08
C ASP A 71 15.49 9.65 9.65
N GLY A 72 16.11 9.76 10.82
CA GLY A 72 16.73 10.98 11.29
C GLY A 72 17.80 11.29 10.26
N ARG A 73 17.37 11.86 9.13
CA ARG A 73 18.28 12.60 8.27
C ARG A 73 18.53 13.90 9.00
N ASP A 74 19.70 13.91 9.62
CA ASP A 74 20.43 15.09 10.08
C ASP A 74 20.25 16.31 9.18
#